data_AF-A0A2C9WHZ8-F1
#
_entry.id   AF-A0A2C9WHZ8-F1
#
_cell.length_a   1.000
_cell.length_b   1.000
_cell.length_c   1.000
_cell.angle_alpha   90.00
_cell.angle_beta   90.00
_cell.angle_gamma   90.00
#
_symmetry.space_group_name_H-M   'P 1'
#
loop_
_entity.id
_entity.type
_entity.pdbx_description
1 polymer ?
#
loop_
_entity_poly.entity_id
_entity_poly.type
_entity_poly.pdbx_seq_one_letter_code
_entity_poly.pdbx_strand_id
1 'polypeptide(L)' 'MSKEISRMSDSLYFLYILVQSRKLQERGWKPRWFQREGEDGPFRYGGGYWEAREQGNWEGCPNIFGEFSKDIAQSSEES' A
#
# COMPACT_ATOMS: atom_id res chain seq x y z
N MET A 1 21.85 6.50 20.48
CA MET A 1 20.71 5.74 21.06
C MET A 1 19.36 6.21 20.55
N SER A 2 18.85 7.41 20.84
CA SER A 2 17.50 7.83 20.40
C SER A 2 17.26 7.85 18.88
N LYS A 3 18.23 8.36 18.09
CA LYS A 3 18.17 8.34 16.61
C LYS A 3 18.19 6.94 16.00
N GLU A 4 18.81 6.00 16.71
CA GLU A 4 19.01 4.62 16.24
C GLU A 4 17.77 3.78 16.52
N ILE A 5 17.12 4.00 17.67
CA ILE A 5 15.81 3.44 18.00
C ILE A 5 14.74 3.96 17.03
N SER A 6 14.74 5.26 16.70
CA SER A 6 13.83 5.83 15.68
C SER A 6 14.08 5.25 14.28
N ARG A 7 15.33 5.12 13.84
CA ARG A 7 15.63 4.47 12.55
C ARG A 7 15.22 3.01 12.53
N MET A 8 15.32 2.31 13.66
CA MET A 8 14.96 0.92 13.77
C MET A 8 13.44 0.73 13.78
N SER A 9 12.67 1.64 14.41
CA SER A 9 11.21 1.65 14.32
C SER A 9 10.74 1.96 12.89
N ASP A 10 11.40 2.90 12.20
CA ASP A 10 11.07 3.22 10.80
C ASP A 10 11.37 2.05 9.86
N SER A 11 12.49 1.35 10.10
CA SER A 11 12.88 0.15 9.35
C SER A 11 11.89 -1.00 9.55
N LEU A 12 11.49 -1.25 10.80
CA LEU A 12 10.49 -2.28 11.13
C LEU A 12 9.11 -1.91 10.55
N TYR A 13 8.73 -0.64 10.58
CA TYR A 13 7.50 -0.15 9.99
C TYR A 13 7.50 -0.32 8.46
N PHE A 14 8.60 0.02 7.79
CA PHE A 14 8.72 -0.17 6.34
C PHE A 14 8.66 -1.65 5.95
N LEU A 15 9.36 -2.52 6.69
CA LEU A 15 9.30 -3.96 6.47
C LEU A 15 7.87 -4.50 6.68
N TYR A 16 7.19 -4.03 7.72
CA TYR A 16 5.80 -4.40 7.99
C TYR A 16 4.88 -3.98 6.83
N ILE A 17 4.96 -2.72 6.37
CA ILE A 17 4.18 -2.22 5.22
C ILE A 17 4.45 -3.06 3.97
N LEU A 18 5.71 -3.40 3.71
CA LEU A 18 6.10 -4.24 2.57
C LEU A 18 5.41 -5.63 2.64
N VAL A 19 5.45 -6.27 3.82
CA VAL A 19 4.82 -7.59 4.05
C VAL A 19 3.31 -7.53 3.87
N GLN A 20 2.63 -6.53 4.43
CA GLN A 20 1.17 -6.43 4.27
C GLN A 20 0.77 -6.07 2.84
N SER A 21 1.57 -5.24 2.15
CA SER A 21 1.35 -4.93 0.73
C SER A 21 1.42 -6.18 -0.15
N ARG A 22 2.30 -7.13 0.18
CA ARG A 22 2.37 -8.44 -0.51
C ARG A 22 1.08 -9.24 -0.33
N LYS A 23 0.55 -9.34 0.89
CA LYS A 23 -0.72 -10.03 1.15
C LYS A 23 -1.89 -9.40 0.41
N LEU A 24 -1.91 -8.08 0.26
CA LEU A 24 -2.92 -7.37 -0.52
C LEU A 24 -2.87 -7.76 -2.00
N GLN A 25 -1.66 -7.83 -2.58
CA GLN A 25 -1.46 -8.30 -3.95
C GLN A 25 -1.90 -9.78 -4.12
N GLU A 26 -1.58 -10.65 -3.16
CA GLU A 26 -1.98 -12.06 -3.15
C GLU A 26 -3.50 -12.25 -3.11
N ARG A 27 -4.24 -11.35 -2.45
CA ARG A 27 -5.71 -11.32 -2.42
C ARG A 27 -6.36 -10.89 -3.75
N GLY A 28 -5.56 -10.70 -4.80
CA GLY A 28 -6.03 -10.37 -6.13
C GLY A 28 -6.16 -8.87 -6.40
N TRP A 29 -5.56 -8.01 -5.56
CA TRP A 29 -5.49 -6.59 -5.85
C TRP A 29 -4.67 -6.33 -7.12
N LYS A 30 -5.22 -5.51 -8.03
CA LYS A 30 -4.58 -5.16 -9.29
C LYS A 30 -4.27 -3.66 -9.34
N PRO A 31 -3.15 -3.25 -9.96
CA PRO A 31 -2.83 -1.85 -10.14
C PRO A 31 -3.91 -1.17 -10.99
N ARG A 32 -4.41 -0.01 -10.52
CA ARG A 32 -5.48 0.74 -11.20
C ARG A 32 -4.98 1.43 -12.46
N TRP A 33 -3.84 2.10 -12.37
CA TRP A 33 -3.31 2.97 -13.42
C TRP A 33 -2.43 2.24 -14.43
N PHE A 34 -2.21 0.94 -14.23
CA PHE A 34 -1.36 0.13 -15.08
C PHE A 34 -2.07 -1.17 -15.40
N GLN A 35 -2.06 -1.53 -16.68
CA GLN A 35 -2.60 -2.79 -17.16
C GLN A 35 -1.45 -3.65 -17.67
N ARG A 36 -1.49 -4.95 -17.35
CA ARG A 36 -0.51 -5.90 -17.87
C ARG A 36 -0.91 -6.28 -19.29
N GLU A 37 0.00 -6.14 -20.25
CA GLU A 37 -0.24 -6.63 -21.61
C GLU A 37 -0.02 -8.15 -21.68
N GLY A 38 -1.10 -8.93 -21.62
CA GLY A 38 -1.01 -10.39 -21.66
C GLY A 38 -0.51 -11.03 -20.36
N GLU A 39 -0.21 -12.33 -20.43
CA GLU A 39 0.13 -13.14 -19.26
C GLU A 39 1.58 -12.95 -18.78
N ASP A 40 2.48 -12.40 -19.61
CA ASP A 40 3.87 -12.09 -19.23
C ASP A 40 4.44 -10.80 -19.84
N GLY A 41 3.59 -9.97 -20.44
CA GLY A 41 4.05 -8.73 -21.05
C GLY A 41 4.22 -7.57 -20.05
N PRO A 42 4.78 -6.46 -20.54
CA PRO A 42 5.04 -5.28 -19.74
C PRO A 42 3.75 -4.65 -19.22
N PHE A 43 3.87 -3.87 -18.15
CA PHE A 43 2.78 -3.02 -17.69
C PHE A 43 2.71 -1.76 -18.55
N ARG A 44 1.56 -1.53 -19.18
CA ARG A 44 1.25 -0.29 -19.89
C ARG A 44 0.46 0.64 -18.98
N TYR A 45 0.81 1.92 -19.03
CA TYR A 45 0.02 2.96 -18.37
C TYR A 45 -1.38 3.02 -18.98
N GLY A 46 -2.41 2.82 -18.16
CA GLY A 46 -3.81 2.74 -18.57
C GLY A 46 -4.54 4.08 -18.65
N GLY A 47 -3.90 5.20 -18.26
CA GLY A 47 -4.55 6.50 -18.17
C GLY A 47 -5.32 6.71 -16.86
N GLY A 48 -5.70 7.95 -16.55
CA GLY A 48 -6.57 8.29 -15.42
C GLY A 48 -5.87 8.79 -14.15
N TYR A 49 -4.56 8.57 -13.98
CA TYR A 49 -3.86 9.04 -12.77
C TYR A 49 -3.80 10.57 -12.71
N TRP A 50 -3.50 11.22 -13.84
CA TRP A 50 -3.38 12.68 -13.89
C TRP A 50 -4.74 13.35 -13.71
N GLU A 51 -5.78 12.78 -14.29
CA GLU A 51 -7.17 13.23 -14.19
C GLU A 51 -7.70 13.08 -12.75
N ALA A 52 -7.44 11.93 -12.11
CA ALA A 52 -7.76 11.70 -10.71
C ALA A 52 -7.00 12.64 -9.77
N ARG A 53 -5.73 12.92 -10.08
CA ARG A 53 -4.90 13.87 -9.34
C ARG A 53 -5.41 15.30 -9.47
N GLU A 54 -5.78 15.75 -10.67
CA GLU A 54 -6.33 17.09 -10.91
C GLU A 54 -7.66 17.30 -10.21
N GLN A 55 -8.52 16.28 -10.20
CA GLN A 55 -9.82 16.33 -9.55
C GLN A 55 -9.77 16.05 -8.04
N GLY A 56 -8.61 15.59 -7.52
CA GLY A 56 -8.48 15.10 -6.15
C GLY A 56 -9.36 13.87 -5.85
N ASN A 57 -9.81 13.17 -6.89
CA ASN A 57 -10.74 12.05 -6.77
C ASN A 57 -9.97 10.73 -6.65
N TRP A 58 -9.87 10.24 -5.41
CA TRP A 58 -9.25 8.95 -5.09
C TRP A 58 -10.28 7.84 -4.87
N GLU A 59 -11.50 7.98 -5.40
CA GLU A 59 -12.55 6.96 -5.26
C GLU A 59 -12.07 5.60 -5.81
N GLY A 60 -12.01 4.61 -4.91
CA GLY A 60 -11.51 3.27 -5.21
C GLY A 60 -9.99 3.13 -5.22
N CYS A 61 -9.24 4.11 -4.71
CA CYS A 61 -7.90 3.88 -4.17
C CYS A 61 -8.04 3.41 -2.71
N PRO A 62 -7.79 2.12 -2.41
CA PRO A 62 -7.85 1.65 -1.03
C PRO A 62 -6.81 2.40 -0.20
N ASN A 63 -7.17 2.77 1.03
CA ASN A 63 -6.22 3.34 1.96
C ASN A 63 -5.31 2.21 2.49
N ILE A 64 -4.29 1.91 1.69
CA ILE A 64 -3.25 0.94 2.00
C ILE A 64 -2.41 1.31 3.22
N PHE A 65 -2.71 2.38 3.95
CA PHE A 65 -2.08 2.67 5.26
C PHE A 65 -3.11 2.71 6.40
N GLY A 66 -4.35 3.10 6.10
CA GLY A 66 -5.42 3.25 7.07
C GLY A 66 -6.10 1.95 7.47
N GLU A 67 -6.07 0.90 6.65
CA GLU A 67 -6.47 -0.45 7.09
C GLU A 67 -5.51 -0.96 8.17
N PHE A 68 -4.22 -0.66 8.05
CA PHE A 68 -3.20 -1.12 9.02
C PHE A 68 -3.28 -0.43 10.38
N SER A 69 -3.76 0.81 10.44
CA SER A 69 -4.01 1.48 11.73
C SER A 69 -5.08 0.77 12.56
N LYS A 70 -6.05 0.10 11.92
CA LYS A 70 -7.08 -0.67 12.63
C LYS A 70 -6.54 -1.97 13.19
N ASP A 71 -5.73 -2.69 12.41
CA ASP A 71 -5.11 -3.95 12.83
C ASP A 71 -4.09 -3.76 13.96
N ILE A 72 -3.29 -2.68 13.91
CA ILE A 72 -2.34 -2.35 14.99
C ILE A 72 -3.08 -1.95 16.28
N ALA A 73 -4.15 -1.17 16.17
CA ALA A 73 -4.95 -0.75 17.32
C ALA A 73 -5.65 -1.92 18.03
N GLN A 74 -6.11 -2.94 17.28
CA GLN A 74 -6.71 -4.14 17.89
C GLN A 74 -5.68 -5.04 18.60
N SER A 75 -4.43 -5.08 18.12
CA SER A 75 -3.37 -5.88 18.78
C SER A 75 -2.88 -5.29 20.12
N SER A 76 -3.12 -4.00 20.37
CA SER A 76 -2.75 -3.33 21.63
C SER A 76 -3.81 -3.42 22.73
N GLU A 77 -5.04 -3.81 22.42
CA GLU A 77 -6.13 -3.92 23.40
C GLU A 77 -6.29 -5.34 23.98
N GLU A 78 -5.54 -6.32 23.48
CA GLU A 78 -5.58 -7.73 23.91
C GLU A 78 -4.33 -8.20 24.70
N SER A 79 -3.53 -7.30 25.27
CA SER A 79 -2.40 -7.64 26.16
C SER A 79 -2.51 -7.03 27.55
#